data_AF-A0A3N5VA51-F1
#
_entry.id   AF-A0A3N5VA51-F1
#
_cell.length_a   1.000
_cell.length_b   1.000
_cell.length_c   1.000
_cell.angle_alpha   90.00
_cell.angle_beta   90.00
_cell.angle_gamma   90.00
#
_symmetry.space_group_name_H-M   'P 1'
#
loop_
_entity.id
_entity.type
_entity.pdbx_description
1 polymer ?
#
loop_
_entity_poly.entity_id
_entity_poly.type
_entity_poly.pdbx_seq_one_letter_code
_entity_poly.pdbx_strand_id
1 'polypeptide(L)'
;MQCSANLPDKFELYPILLYNMNISINPKKNGEWKLVVIGLIWGIIYLMSLNISEGSSSEVNEELEHKLLTTGKINGTLINDDENTIWLLSGTWKSNLFTNTKFDHTNPAKFSAKINMVMANGSSPHTHKVSHFTLTNISRQDPLTVYEGYLAVSMKLGPVFAIPVIIKNYQNETISISLESLDDITLDQTKVISHFESKPISGIFAK
;
A
#
# COMPACT_ATOMS: atom_id res chain seq x y z
N MET A 1 22.74 44.52 -15.31
CA MET A 1 22.68 43.86 -13.99
C MET A 1 22.08 42.49 -14.18
N GLN A 2 22.87 41.47 -13.90
CA GLN A 2 22.61 40.06 -14.15
C GLN A 2 22.73 39.38 -12.79
N CYS A 3 21.70 38.65 -12.36
CA CYS A 3 21.82 37.73 -11.23
C CYS A 3 21.06 36.45 -11.58
N SER A 4 21.84 35.38 -11.70
CA SER A 4 21.44 33.98 -11.83
C SER A 4 21.99 33.24 -10.61
N ALA A 5 21.20 32.34 -10.02
CA ALA A 5 21.63 31.21 -9.19
C ALA A 5 20.42 30.25 -9.11
N ASN A 6 20.39 29.15 -9.89
CA ASN A 6 20.99 27.83 -9.67
C ASN A 6 20.37 27.01 -8.51
N LEU A 7 19.69 25.93 -8.91
CA LEU A 7 19.34 24.76 -8.10
C LEU A 7 20.61 24.01 -7.64
N PRO A 8 20.56 23.28 -6.52
CA PRO A 8 21.44 22.16 -6.29
C PRO A 8 20.74 20.81 -6.58
N ASP A 9 21.50 20.02 -7.33
CA ASP A 9 21.38 18.61 -7.65
C ASP A 9 21.67 17.70 -6.44
N LYS A 10 21.10 16.49 -6.49
CA LYS A 10 21.60 15.19 -5.97
C LYS A 10 21.57 14.91 -4.45
N PHE A 11 20.79 13.86 -4.14
CA PHE A 11 20.89 13.04 -2.93
C PHE A 11 22.20 12.23 -2.94
N GLU A 12 23.08 12.46 -1.97
CA GLU A 12 24.23 11.60 -1.69
C GLU A 12 23.89 10.59 -0.58
N LEU A 13 24.23 9.32 -0.84
CA LEU A 13 24.12 8.21 0.10
C LEU A 13 25.18 8.34 1.21
N TYR A 14 24.77 8.25 2.47
CA TYR A 14 25.68 8.22 3.62
C TYR A 14 26.60 6.98 3.58
N PRO A 15 27.94 7.12 3.66
CA PRO A 15 28.83 5.97 3.79
C PRO A 15 28.77 5.40 5.22
N ILE A 16 28.64 4.07 5.29
CA ILE A 16 28.80 3.26 6.50
C ILE A 16 30.22 3.47 7.03
N LEU A 17 30.34 4.04 8.23
CA LEU A 17 31.62 4.15 8.95
C LEU A 17 32.10 2.74 9.35
N LEU A 18 32.94 2.15 8.50
CA LEU A 18 33.78 1.02 8.89
C LEU A 18 34.83 1.54 9.89
N TYR A 19 34.62 1.22 11.17
CA TYR A 19 35.65 1.39 12.20
C TYR A 19 36.83 0.46 11.87
N ASN A 20 37.88 1.00 11.24
CA ASN A 20 39.18 0.37 11.17
C ASN A 20 39.84 0.42 12.56
N MET A 21 39.56 -0.56 13.41
CA MET A 21 40.38 -0.81 14.61
C MET A 21 41.72 -1.38 14.16
N ASN A 22 42.72 -0.50 14.05
CA ASN A 22 44.10 -0.88 13.78
C ASN A 22 44.73 -1.35 15.10
N ILE A 23 44.62 -2.65 15.41
CA ILE A 23 45.25 -3.24 16.60
C ILE A 23 46.74 -3.44 16.28
N SER A 24 47.59 -2.55 16.79
CA SER A 24 49.05 -2.72 16.76
C SER A 24 49.47 -3.73 17.83
N ILE A 25 49.78 -4.95 17.40
CA ILE A 25 50.28 -6.02 18.30
C ILE A 25 51.81 -6.04 18.19
N ASN A 26 52.49 -5.60 19.25
CA ASN A 26 53.94 -5.63 19.35
C ASN A 26 54.42 -7.09 19.57
N PRO A 27 55.20 -7.70 18.65
CA PRO A 27 55.51 -9.12 18.75
C PRO A 27 56.72 -9.34 19.66
N LYS A 28 56.48 -9.63 20.95
CA LYS A 28 57.48 -10.27 21.81
C LYS A 28 57.02 -11.66 22.24
N LYS A 29 57.69 -12.65 21.64
CA LYS A 29 57.88 -14.06 22.02
C LYS A 29 56.64 -14.96 22.26
N ASN A 30 56.71 -16.10 21.56
CA ASN A 30 56.07 -17.39 21.78
C ASN A 30 54.62 -17.54 21.28
N GLY A 31 54.46 -18.45 20.31
CA GLY A 31 53.31 -18.63 19.43
C GLY A 31 52.04 -19.24 20.03
N GLU A 32 51.91 -19.30 21.36
CA GLU A 32 50.71 -19.88 22.01
C GLU A 32 49.60 -18.85 22.24
N TRP A 33 49.94 -17.56 22.40
CA TRP A 33 48.95 -16.50 22.63
C TRP A 33 48.07 -16.18 21.40
N LYS A 34 48.53 -16.52 20.18
CA LYS A 34 47.78 -16.26 18.95
C LYS A 34 46.50 -17.09 18.85
N LEU A 35 46.49 -18.30 19.37
CA LEU A 35 45.31 -19.18 19.31
C LEU A 35 44.23 -18.75 20.32
N VAL A 36 44.63 -18.24 21.49
CA VAL A 36 43.70 -17.76 22.53
C VAL A 36 42.94 -16.52 22.06
N VAL A 37 43.62 -15.57 21.41
CA VAL A 37 42.99 -14.32 20.92
C VAL A 37 42.00 -14.59 19.77
N ILE A 38 42.33 -15.50 18.86
CA ILE A 38 41.43 -15.90 17.76
C ILE A 38 40.17 -16.58 18.32
N GLY A 39 40.30 -17.44 19.33
CA GLY A 39 39.16 -18.08 19.99
C GLY A 39 38.20 -17.10 20.66
N LEU A 40 38.72 -16.05 21.31
CA LEU A 40 37.90 -15.01 21.94
C LEU A 40 37.13 -14.17 20.93
N ILE A 41 37.72 -13.86 19.77
CA ILE A 41 37.05 -13.10 18.70
C ILE A 41 35.88 -13.92 18.12
N TRP A 42 36.08 -15.21 17.84
CA TRP A 42 35.00 -16.09 17.38
C TRP A 42 33.92 -16.29 18.43
N GLY A 43 34.28 -16.36 19.72
CA GLY A 43 33.33 -16.42 20.83
C GLY A 43 32.44 -15.18 20.94
N ILE A 44 33.02 -13.98 20.74
CA ILE A 44 32.25 -12.72 20.73
C ILE A 44 31.32 -12.65 19.51
N ILE A 45 31.79 -13.05 18.32
CA ILE A 45 30.93 -13.12 17.12
C ILE A 45 29.78 -14.11 17.35
N TYR A 46 30.05 -15.28 17.94
CA TYR A 46 29.04 -16.29 18.26
C TYR A 46 28.04 -15.81 19.32
N LEU A 47 28.48 -15.05 20.33
CA LEU A 47 27.61 -14.43 21.34
C LEU A 47 26.77 -13.28 20.78
N MET A 48 27.26 -12.56 19.77
CA MET A 48 26.44 -11.61 19.01
C MET A 48 25.40 -12.32 18.12
N SER A 49 25.74 -13.48 17.55
CA SER A 49 24.81 -14.30 16.77
C SER A 49 23.68 -14.93 17.62
N LEU A 50 23.93 -15.20 18.90
CA LEU A 50 22.94 -15.78 19.82
C LEU A 50 21.94 -14.76 20.36
N ASN A 51 22.19 -13.45 20.22
CA ASN A 51 21.25 -12.39 20.64
C ASN A 51 20.34 -11.89 19.51
N ILE A 52 20.35 -12.50 18.32
CA ILE A 52 19.29 -12.32 17.32
C ILE A 52 18.28 -13.47 17.47
N SER A 53 17.70 -13.58 18.65
CA SER A 53 16.37 -14.15 18.80
C SER A 53 15.44 -12.96 18.84
N GLU A 54 15.11 -12.44 17.66
CA GLU A 54 13.99 -11.54 17.49
C GLU A 54 12.73 -12.31 17.86
N GLY A 55 12.31 -12.15 19.12
CA GLY A 55 10.96 -12.45 19.55
C GLY A 55 9.98 -11.63 18.70
N SER A 56 9.22 -12.35 17.87
CA SER A 56 7.82 -12.08 17.54
C SER A 56 7.40 -10.61 17.48
N SER A 57 7.84 -9.87 16.47
CA SER A 57 7.26 -8.56 16.12
C SER A 57 6.11 -8.66 15.11
N SER A 58 5.82 -9.86 14.56
CA SER A 58 4.77 -9.99 13.54
C SER A 58 3.35 -9.98 14.12
N GLU A 59 3.10 -10.62 15.27
CA GLU A 59 1.75 -10.72 15.83
C GLU A 59 1.25 -9.39 16.42
N VAL A 60 2.11 -8.64 17.13
CA VAL A 60 1.73 -7.34 17.72
C VAL A 60 1.48 -6.27 16.66
N ASN A 61 2.23 -6.29 15.55
CA ASN A 61 2.09 -5.30 14.50
C ASN A 61 0.84 -5.55 13.64
N GLU A 62 0.48 -6.81 13.41
CA GLU A 62 -0.74 -7.17 12.67
C GLU A 62 -2.02 -6.83 13.44
N GLU A 63 -2.02 -6.99 14.77
CA GLU A 63 -3.14 -6.61 15.64
C GLU A 63 -3.33 -5.08 15.72
N LEU A 64 -2.24 -4.30 15.78
CA LEU A 64 -2.29 -2.83 15.80
C LEU A 64 -2.69 -2.24 14.43
N GLU A 65 -2.24 -2.85 13.33
CA GLU A 65 -2.64 -2.53 11.95
C GLU A 65 -4.13 -2.81 11.72
N HIS A 66 -4.64 -3.93 12.25
CA HIS A 66 -6.08 -4.23 12.22
C HIS A 66 -6.92 -3.23 13.03
N LYS A 67 -6.34 -2.62 14.08
CA LYS A 67 -7.01 -1.62 14.93
C LYS A 67 -7.15 -0.25 14.27
N LEU A 68 -6.37 0.04 13.22
CA LEU A 68 -6.39 1.33 12.50
C LEU A 68 -7.16 1.29 11.16
N LEU A 69 -7.49 0.10 10.67
CA LEU A 69 -8.26 -0.08 9.45
C LEU A 69 -9.77 -0.02 9.74
N THR A 70 -10.42 0.96 9.15
CA THR A 70 -11.88 0.97 9.05
C THR A 70 -12.32 -0.01 7.97
N THR A 71 -13.46 -0.67 8.17
CA THR A 71 -14.02 -1.62 7.21
C THR A 71 -15.43 -1.24 6.83
N GLY A 72 -15.91 -1.83 5.73
CA GLY A 72 -17.28 -1.68 5.32
C GLY A 72 -17.72 -2.69 4.28
N LYS A 73 -18.98 -2.57 3.87
CA LYS A 73 -19.64 -3.47 2.92
C LYS A 73 -19.95 -2.72 1.63
N ILE A 74 -19.83 -3.44 0.52
CA ILE A 74 -20.27 -2.99 -0.80
C ILE A 74 -21.59 -3.68 -1.08
N ASN A 75 -22.60 -2.91 -1.46
CA ASN A 75 -23.85 -3.40 -2.02
C ASN A 75 -24.29 -2.38 -3.06
N GLY A 76 -24.61 -2.83 -4.26
CA GLY A 76 -25.02 -1.91 -5.31
C GLY A 76 -25.44 -2.62 -6.58
N THR A 77 -25.79 -1.81 -7.58
CA THR A 77 -26.16 -2.28 -8.91
C THR A 77 -25.40 -1.47 -9.94
N LEU A 78 -24.85 -2.14 -10.95
CA LEU A 78 -24.38 -1.49 -12.19
C LEU A 78 -25.35 -1.84 -13.29
N ILE A 79 -25.73 -0.84 -14.07
CA ILE A 79 -26.59 -1.02 -15.24
C ILE A 79 -25.71 -0.66 -16.43
N ASN A 80 -25.58 -1.59 -17.37
CA ASN A 80 -24.86 -1.36 -18.61
C ASN A 80 -25.58 -0.29 -19.44
N ASP A 81 -24.86 0.38 -20.34
CA ASP A 81 -25.39 1.42 -21.22
C ASP A 81 -26.55 0.94 -22.11
N ASP A 82 -26.69 -0.37 -22.33
CA ASP A 82 -27.83 -0.98 -23.04
C ASP A 82 -29.13 -1.06 -22.21
N GLU A 83 -29.08 -0.67 -20.93
CA GLU A 83 -30.13 -0.76 -19.89
C GLU A 83 -30.74 -2.16 -19.66
N ASN A 84 -30.25 -3.18 -20.38
CA ASN A 84 -30.79 -4.54 -20.35
C ASN A 84 -29.95 -5.45 -19.44
N THR A 85 -28.68 -5.10 -19.21
CA THR A 85 -27.80 -5.87 -18.34
C THR A 85 -27.65 -5.18 -16.98
N ILE A 86 -28.23 -5.80 -15.95
CA ILE A 86 -28.11 -5.37 -14.55
C ILE A 86 -27.13 -6.30 -13.82
N TRP A 87 -26.06 -5.74 -13.27
CA TRP A 87 -25.12 -6.41 -12.39
C TRP A 87 -25.46 -6.11 -10.93
N LEU A 88 -25.49 -7.15 -10.10
CA LEU A 88 -25.56 -7.05 -8.66
C LEU A 88 -24.15 -7.11 -8.08
N LEU A 89 -23.80 -6.07 -7.32
CA LEU A 89 -22.53 -5.94 -6.62
C LEU A 89 -22.72 -6.28 -5.14
N SER A 90 -21.80 -7.06 -4.59
CA SER A 90 -21.64 -7.23 -3.15
C SER A 90 -20.17 -7.26 -2.77
N GLY A 91 -19.82 -7.05 -1.51
CA GLY A 91 -18.41 -7.14 -1.14
C GLY A 91 -18.05 -6.49 0.17
N THR A 92 -16.74 -6.33 0.36
CA THR A 92 -16.18 -5.63 1.51
C THR A 92 -15.04 -4.73 1.07
N TRP A 93 -14.81 -3.68 1.85
CA TRP A 93 -13.66 -2.79 1.72
C TRP A 93 -13.00 -2.61 3.09
N LYS A 94 -11.71 -2.28 3.09
CA LYS A 94 -10.95 -1.89 4.28
C LYS A 94 -9.95 -0.79 3.95
N SER A 95 -9.79 0.16 4.86
CA SER A 95 -8.97 1.34 4.63
C SER A 95 -8.60 2.09 5.91
N ASN A 96 -7.42 2.73 5.91
CA ASN A 96 -7.02 3.69 6.94
C ASN A 96 -7.24 5.15 6.50
N LEU A 97 -7.88 5.39 5.34
CA LEU A 97 -8.10 6.73 4.79
C LEU A 97 -8.97 7.62 5.70
N PHE A 98 -9.87 6.99 6.45
CA PHE A 98 -10.93 7.69 7.19
C PHE A 98 -10.62 7.89 8.68
N THR A 99 -9.60 7.18 9.18
CA THR A 99 -9.11 7.25 10.56
C THR A 99 -7.83 8.06 10.68
N ASN A 100 -7.03 8.12 9.62
CA ASN A 100 -5.76 8.83 9.61
C ASN A 100 -5.87 10.22 8.99
N THR A 101 -5.25 11.21 9.63
CA THR A 101 -5.19 12.59 9.14
C THR A 101 -3.86 12.92 8.44
N LYS A 102 -2.88 12.02 8.50
CA LYS A 102 -1.54 12.18 7.92
C LYS A 102 -1.04 10.84 7.39
N PHE A 103 -0.44 10.87 6.21
CA PHE A 103 0.16 9.71 5.55
C PHE A 103 1.62 10.01 5.23
N ASP A 104 2.49 9.04 5.49
CA ASP A 104 3.92 9.11 5.22
C ASP A 104 4.46 7.70 4.88
N HIS A 105 5.77 7.53 4.82
CA HIS A 105 6.39 6.25 4.50
C HIS A 105 6.20 5.17 5.58
N THR A 106 6.00 5.56 6.85
CA THR A 106 5.82 4.62 7.96
C THR A 106 4.35 4.31 8.23
N ASN A 107 3.44 5.20 7.80
CA ASN A 107 1.99 5.04 7.80
C ASN A 107 1.41 5.36 6.41
N PRO A 108 1.64 4.49 5.41
CA PRO A 108 1.13 4.72 4.06
C PRO A 108 -0.39 4.64 4.01
N ALA A 109 -0.99 5.37 3.07
CA ALA A 109 -2.41 5.24 2.78
C ALA A 109 -2.72 3.84 2.23
N LYS A 110 -3.75 3.19 2.78
CA LYS A 110 -4.17 1.84 2.44
C LYS A 110 -5.65 1.85 2.06
N PHE A 111 -5.95 1.27 0.90
CA PHE A 111 -7.31 0.94 0.50
C PHE A 111 -7.30 -0.39 -0.23
N SER A 112 -8.24 -1.27 0.11
CA SER A 112 -8.45 -2.53 -0.59
C SER A 112 -9.91 -2.94 -0.52
N ALA A 113 -10.36 -3.67 -1.52
CA ALA A 113 -11.74 -4.16 -1.59
C ALA A 113 -11.81 -5.53 -2.27
N LYS A 114 -12.87 -6.28 -1.96
CA LYS A 114 -13.29 -7.47 -2.68
C LYS A 114 -14.70 -7.23 -3.18
N ILE A 115 -14.88 -7.27 -4.49
CA ILE A 115 -16.15 -6.99 -5.17
C ILE A 115 -16.60 -8.28 -5.85
N ASN A 116 -17.73 -8.82 -5.44
CA ASN A 116 -18.40 -9.92 -6.13
C ASN A 116 -19.45 -9.34 -7.07
N MET A 117 -19.50 -9.89 -8.27
CA MET A 117 -20.41 -9.50 -9.34
C MET A 117 -21.18 -10.71 -9.82
N VAL A 118 -22.47 -10.52 -10.07
CA VAL A 118 -23.35 -11.50 -10.72
C VAL A 118 -24.42 -10.75 -11.50
N MET A 119 -24.83 -11.24 -12.66
CA MET A 119 -25.96 -10.65 -13.36
C MET A 119 -27.26 -10.86 -12.56
N ALA A 120 -28.26 -9.99 -12.72
CA ALA A 120 -29.55 -10.09 -12.02
C ALA A 120 -30.31 -11.39 -12.32
N ASN A 121 -30.03 -12.04 -13.45
CA ASN A 121 -30.54 -13.37 -13.79
C ASN A 121 -29.76 -14.54 -13.14
N GLY A 122 -28.77 -14.25 -12.28
CA GLY A 122 -27.94 -15.22 -11.58
C GLY A 122 -26.72 -15.73 -12.35
N SER A 123 -26.51 -15.31 -13.60
CA SER A 123 -25.41 -15.80 -14.43
C SER A 123 -24.10 -14.99 -14.27
N SER A 124 -23.01 -15.56 -14.78
CA SER A 124 -21.65 -14.99 -14.75
C SER A 124 -21.15 -14.52 -13.37
N PRO A 125 -21.23 -15.35 -12.30
CA PRO A 125 -20.68 -14.97 -11.00
C PRO A 125 -19.15 -14.89 -11.06
N HIS A 126 -18.57 -13.79 -10.60
CA HIS A 126 -17.13 -13.63 -10.49
C HIS A 126 -16.74 -12.60 -9.43
N THR A 127 -15.44 -12.45 -9.19
CA THR A 127 -14.90 -11.61 -8.11
C THR A 127 -13.69 -10.81 -8.58
N HIS A 128 -13.65 -9.54 -8.18
CA HIS A 128 -12.50 -8.66 -8.31
C HIS A 128 -11.89 -8.32 -6.96
N LYS A 129 -10.57 -8.20 -6.92
CA LYS A 129 -9.80 -7.66 -5.81
C LYS A 129 -9.24 -6.30 -6.22
N VAL A 130 -9.46 -5.31 -5.37
CA VAL A 130 -8.81 -4.00 -5.42
C VAL A 130 -7.64 -3.99 -4.44
N SER A 131 -6.47 -3.57 -4.91
CA SER A 131 -5.21 -3.61 -4.15
C SER A 131 -4.25 -2.51 -4.59
N HIS A 132 -3.07 -2.43 -3.97
CA HIS A 132 -1.98 -1.52 -4.36
C HIS A 132 -2.43 -0.07 -4.51
N PHE A 133 -3.26 0.40 -3.57
CA PHE A 133 -3.70 1.77 -3.55
C PHE A 133 -2.53 2.70 -3.23
N THR A 134 -2.38 3.75 -4.03
CA THR A 134 -1.43 4.84 -3.81
C THR A 134 -2.20 6.14 -3.82
N LEU A 135 -2.15 6.87 -2.70
CA LEU A 135 -2.77 8.18 -2.56
C LEU A 135 -1.94 9.25 -3.27
N THR A 136 -2.58 10.10 -4.06
CA THR A 136 -1.94 11.23 -4.75
C THR A 136 -2.44 12.57 -4.22
N ASN A 137 -3.70 12.67 -3.82
CA ASN A 137 -4.27 13.91 -3.32
C ASN A 137 -5.40 13.67 -2.31
N ILE A 138 -5.58 14.64 -1.42
CA ILE A 138 -6.73 14.73 -0.51
C ILE A 138 -7.31 16.13 -0.65
N SER A 139 -8.62 16.23 -0.92
CA SER A 139 -9.34 17.50 -0.84
C SER A 139 -10.57 17.37 0.05
N ARG A 140 -10.87 18.45 0.79
CA ARG A 140 -12.06 18.53 1.64
C ARG A 140 -13.09 19.41 0.94
N GLN A 141 -14.26 18.85 0.65
CA GLN A 141 -15.38 19.51 0.02
C GLN A 141 -16.60 19.28 0.90
N ASP A 142 -16.83 20.13 1.90
CA ASP A 142 -17.93 19.94 2.86
C ASP A 142 -19.26 19.65 2.12
N PRO A 143 -19.93 18.49 2.35
CA PRO A 143 -19.84 17.57 3.49
C PRO A 143 -18.90 16.35 3.36
N LEU A 144 -18.11 16.24 2.30
CA LEU A 144 -17.30 15.06 1.98
C LEU A 144 -15.78 15.32 1.95
N THR A 145 -15.01 14.24 2.07
CA THR A 145 -13.57 14.24 1.78
C THR A 145 -13.33 13.40 0.52
N VAL A 146 -12.54 13.92 -0.40
CA VAL A 146 -12.12 13.24 -1.64
C VAL A 146 -10.68 12.77 -1.50
N TYR A 147 -10.46 11.50 -1.82
CA TYR A 147 -9.15 10.88 -1.91
C TYR A 147 -8.93 10.45 -3.36
N GLU A 148 -7.89 10.98 -3.98
CA GLU A 148 -7.52 10.65 -5.35
C GLU A 148 -6.28 9.78 -5.31
N GLY A 149 -6.16 8.87 -6.27
CA GLY A 149 -5.03 7.98 -6.31
C GLY A 149 -5.06 7.02 -7.48
N TYR A 150 -4.26 5.97 -7.33
CA TYR A 150 -4.19 4.86 -8.26
C TYR A 150 -4.36 3.55 -7.51
N LEU A 151 -4.90 2.54 -8.17
CA LEU A 151 -5.05 1.19 -7.61
C LEU A 151 -4.80 0.12 -8.67
N ALA A 152 -4.81 -1.13 -8.23
CA ALA A 152 -4.85 -2.29 -9.10
C ALA A 152 -6.15 -3.08 -8.94
N VAL A 153 -6.69 -3.57 -10.05
CA VAL A 153 -7.88 -4.45 -10.08
C VAL A 153 -7.53 -5.78 -10.69
N SER A 154 -7.88 -6.89 -10.03
CA SER A 154 -7.70 -8.23 -10.61
C SER A 154 -8.64 -8.45 -11.79
N MET A 155 -8.11 -8.82 -12.95
CA MET A 155 -8.87 -9.23 -14.14
C MET A 155 -8.55 -10.69 -14.48
N LYS A 156 -9.25 -11.27 -15.47
CA LYS A 156 -9.08 -12.67 -15.90
C LYS A 156 -7.63 -13.03 -16.25
N LEU A 157 -6.88 -12.11 -16.87
CA LEU A 157 -5.49 -12.32 -17.30
C LEU A 157 -4.45 -11.88 -16.27
N GLY A 158 -4.88 -11.38 -15.11
CA GLY A 158 -4.02 -10.83 -14.07
C GLY A 158 -4.47 -9.44 -13.61
N PRO A 159 -3.82 -8.88 -12.57
CA PRO A 159 -4.10 -7.53 -12.12
C PRO A 159 -3.67 -6.48 -13.14
N VAL A 160 -4.54 -5.50 -13.39
CA VAL A 160 -4.23 -4.27 -14.13
C VAL A 160 -3.91 -3.19 -13.11
N PHE A 161 -2.77 -2.52 -13.26
CA PHE A 161 -2.24 -1.55 -12.30
C PHE A 161 -2.47 -0.10 -12.76
N ALA A 162 -2.20 0.83 -11.83
CA ALA A 162 -2.22 2.27 -12.07
C ALA A 162 -3.55 2.78 -12.62
N ILE A 163 -4.67 2.16 -12.22
CA ILE A 163 -6.01 2.62 -12.61
C ILE A 163 -6.35 3.84 -11.76
N PRO A 164 -6.63 5.01 -12.37
CA PRO A 164 -7.03 6.20 -11.63
C PRO A 164 -8.31 5.98 -10.84
N VAL A 165 -8.36 6.43 -9.59
CA VAL A 165 -9.52 6.27 -8.71
C VAL A 165 -9.80 7.54 -7.91
N ILE A 166 -11.09 7.81 -7.73
CA ILE A 166 -11.61 8.78 -6.78
C ILE A 166 -12.42 8.03 -5.72
N ILE A 167 -12.03 8.16 -4.45
CA ILE A 167 -12.77 7.65 -3.30
C ILE A 167 -13.35 8.85 -2.55
N LYS A 168 -14.68 8.93 -2.46
CA LYS A 168 -15.37 9.97 -1.68
C LYS A 168 -15.89 9.38 -0.39
N ASN A 169 -15.61 10.04 0.72
CA ASN A 169 -16.14 9.71 2.04
C ASN A 169 -17.23 10.72 2.43
N TYR A 170 -18.46 10.23 2.59
CA TYR A 170 -19.60 11.03 3.04
C TYR A 170 -19.77 10.82 4.55
N GLN A 171 -19.11 11.68 5.32
CA GLN A 171 -19.26 11.79 6.78
C GLN A 171 -19.08 10.47 7.56
N ASN A 172 -18.22 9.56 7.10
CA ASN A 172 -18.00 8.24 7.69
C ASN A 172 -19.25 7.34 7.74
N GLU A 173 -20.26 7.62 6.90
CA GLU A 173 -21.45 6.78 6.77
C GLU A 173 -21.41 5.93 5.50
N THR A 174 -21.06 6.57 4.38
CA THR A 174 -20.96 5.94 3.07
C THR A 174 -19.69 6.35 2.33
N ILE A 175 -19.27 5.49 1.40
CA ILE A 175 -18.21 5.79 0.45
C ILE A 175 -18.70 5.60 -0.99
N SER A 176 -18.08 6.34 -1.90
CA SER A 176 -18.17 6.10 -3.35
C SER A 176 -16.78 5.81 -3.88
N ILE A 177 -16.64 4.80 -4.72
CA ILE A 177 -15.38 4.43 -5.39
C ILE A 177 -15.63 4.56 -6.89
N SER A 178 -15.01 5.54 -7.53
CA SER A 178 -15.12 5.77 -8.98
C SER A 178 -13.79 5.51 -9.65
N LEU A 179 -13.77 4.72 -10.71
CA LEU A 179 -12.60 4.61 -11.59
C LEU A 179 -12.71 5.69 -12.65
N GLU A 180 -11.64 6.45 -12.86
CA GLU A 180 -11.65 7.61 -13.77
C GLU A 180 -10.87 7.32 -15.04
N SER A 181 -11.40 7.81 -16.17
CA SER A 181 -10.66 7.82 -17.43
C SER A 181 -9.88 9.13 -17.54
N LEU A 182 -8.56 9.05 -17.62
CA LEU A 182 -7.68 10.18 -17.92
C LEU A 182 -7.24 10.12 -19.38
N ASP A 183 -6.78 11.24 -19.93
CA ASP A 183 -6.35 11.32 -21.34
C ASP A 183 -5.17 10.38 -21.66
N ASP A 184 -4.33 10.09 -20.66
CA ASP A 184 -3.15 9.23 -20.77
C ASP A 184 -3.33 7.91 -19.98
N ILE A 185 -4.28 7.08 -20.42
CA ILE A 185 -4.45 5.71 -19.90
C ILE A 185 -4.25 4.67 -21.00
N THR A 186 -3.78 3.49 -20.60
CA THR A 186 -3.61 2.34 -21.48
C THR A 186 -4.95 1.71 -21.85
N LEU A 187 -4.98 0.99 -22.97
CA LEU A 187 -6.15 0.22 -23.40
C LEU A 187 -6.65 -0.76 -22.33
N ASP A 188 -5.74 -1.37 -21.56
CA ASP A 188 -6.14 -2.32 -20.52
C ASP A 188 -6.77 -1.61 -19.30
N GLN A 189 -6.31 -0.40 -18.96
CA GLN A 189 -6.98 0.43 -17.95
C GLN A 189 -8.38 0.86 -18.43
N THR A 190 -8.53 1.27 -19.69
CA THR A 190 -9.84 1.60 -20.28
C THR A 190 -10.80 0.42 -20.21
N LYS A 191 -10.33 -0.81 -20.51
CA LYS A 191 -11.16 -2.02 -20.38
C LYS A 191 -11.62 -2.26 -18.94
N VAL A 192 -10.77 -1.99 -17.94
CA VAL A 192 -11.18 -2.13 -16.54
C VAL A 192 -12.22 -1.07 -16.18
N ILE A 193 -12.01 0.19 -16.55
CA ILE A 193 -12.96 1.28 -16.25
C ILE A 193 -14.32 0.99 -16.89
N SER A 194 -14.32 0.57 -18.16
CA SER A 194 -15.53 0.16 -18.88
C SER A 194 -16.18 -1.08 -18.28
N HIS A 195 -15.41 -2.03 -17.73
CA HIS A 195 -15.98 -3.20 -17.06
C HIS A 195 -16.82 -2.86 -15.82
N PHE A 196 -16.56 -1.72 -15.17
CA PHE A 196 -17.36 -1.19 -14.07
C PHE A 196 -18.34 -0.08 -14.54
N GLU A 197 -18.66 -0.03 -15.83
CA GLU A 197 -19.62 0.88 -16.46
C GLU A 197 -19.29 2.38 -16.26
N SER A 198 -18.04 2.71 -15.92
CA SER A 198 -17.65 4.06 -15.50
C SER A 198 -18.56 4.66 -14.41
N LYS A 199 -19.20 3.80 -13.59
CA LYS A 199 -20.12 4.23 -12.52
C LYS A 199 -19.45 4.10 -11.15
N PRO A 200 -19.83 4.96 -10.19
CA PRO A 200 -19.38 4.81 -8.81
C PRO A 200 -19.91 3.51 -8.17
N ILE A 201 -19.04 2.82 -7.45
CA ILE A 201 -19.40 1.71 -6.57
C ILE A 201 -19.61 2.27 -5.16
N SER A 202 -20.81 2.11 -4.62
CA SER A 202 -21.14 2.56 -3.26
C SER A 202 -20.79 1.51 -2.21
N GLY A 203 -20.34 1.99 -1.05
CA GLY A 203 -20.14 1.19 0.14
C GLY A 203 -20.66 1.88 1.39
N ILE A 204 -20.95 1.11 2.42
CA ILE A 204 -21.34 1.58 3.75
C ILE A 204 -20.29 1.16 4.77
N PHE A 205 -20.05 1.98 5.78
CA PHE A 205 -19.16 1.63 6.89
C PHE A 205 -19.75 0.47 7.69
N ALA A 206 -18.90 -0.45 8.13
CA ALA A 206 -19.29 -1.48 9.09
C ALA A 206 -19.44 -0.81 10.46
N LYS A 207 -20.56 -1.07 11.13
CA LYS A 207 -20.81 -0.63 12.50
C LYS A 207 -20.30 -1.66 13.50
#